data_AF-A0A7X9FB65-F1
#
_entry.id   AF-A0A7X9FB65-F1
#
_cell.length_a   1.000
_cell.length_b   1.000
_cell.length_c   1.000
_cell.angle_alpha   90.00
_cell.angle_beta   90.00
_cell.angle_gamma   90.00
#
_symmetry.space_group_name_H-M   'P 1'
#
loop_
_entity.id
_entity.type
_entity.pdbx_description
1 polymer ?
#
loop_
_entity_poly.entity_id
_entity_poly.type
_entity_poly.pdbx_seq_one_letter_code
_entity_poly.pdbx_strand_id
1 'polypeptide(L)'
;MNLNEAKKRIEALRREVNEHNRLYYVLNQPVISDFEYDLLVHELETLEKRFPELASDDSPTRKVGSDLAREFVQYRHKYPMLSLSNTYSEEELYDFNRRVTELAGGHVQYVCEPKFDGASISITYRNGRLFRALTRGDGTSG
;
A
#
# COMPACT_ATOMS: atom_id res chain seq x y z
N MET A 1 20.92 4.12 19.27
CA MET A 1 21.38 3.91 17.89
C MET A 1 22.08 5.15 17.42
N ASN A 2 23.38 5.06 17.16
CA ASN A 2 24.18 6.16 16.60
C ASN A 2 24.10 6.16 15.06
N LEU A 3 24.64 7.19 14.41
CA LEU A 3 24.57 7.36 12.96
C LEU A 3 25.19 6.18 12.18
N ASN A 4 26.27 5.60 12.70
CA ASN A 4 26.99 4.51 12.02
C ASN A 4 26.23 3.18 12.13
N GLU A 5 25.62 2.91 13.29
CA GLU A 5 24.68 1.79 13.48
C GLU A 5 23.44 1.96 12.61
N ALA A 6 22.91 3.19 12.52
CA ALA A 6 21.79 3.53 11.64
C ALA A 6 22.08 3.25 10.19
N LYS A 7 23.24 3.70 9.70
CA LYS A 7 23.69 3.42 8.34
C LYS A 7 23.76 1.92 8.06
N LYS A 8 24.35 1.13 8.95
CA LYS A 8 24.44 -0.32 8.77
C LYS A 8 23.07 -1.00 8.75
N ARG A 9 22.15 -0.61 9.64
CA ARG A 9 20.81 -1.20 9.71
C ARG A 9 19.97 -0.81 8.50
N ILE A 10 20.00 0.47 8.09
CA ILE A 10 19.31 0.95 6.88
C ILE A 10 19.79 0.18 5.65
N GLU A 11 21.10 0.01 5.47
CA GLU A 11 21.64 -0.75 4.33
C GLU A 11 21.32 -2.25 4.38
N ALA A 12 21.13 -2.83 5.57
CA ALA A 12 20.64 -4.20 5.71
C ALA A 12 19.16 -4.30 5.31
N LEU A 13 18.31 -3.44 5.88
CA LEU A 13 16.88 -3.39 5.60
C LEU A 13 16.59 -3.10 4.12
N ARG A 14 17.35 -2.17 3.50
CA ARG A 14 17.23 -1.90 2.06
C ARG A 14 17.49 -3.15 1.21
N ARG A 15 18.51 -3.93 1.54
CA ARG A 15 18.83 -5.16 0.82
C ARG A 15 17.74 -6.22 1.02
N GLU A 16 17.29 -6.39 2.26
CA GLU A 16 16.26 -7.36 2.63
C GLU A 16 14.92 -7.05 1.96
N VAL A 17 14.43 -5.80 2.08
CA VAL A 17 13.18 -5.34 1.45
C VAL A 17 13.27 -5.45 -0.08
N ASN A 18 14.39 -5.09 -0.71
CA ASN A 18 14.55 -5.24 -2.16
C ASN A 18 14.54 -6.70 -2.61
N GLU A 19 15.14 -7.62 -1.83
CA GLU A 19 15.09 -9.04 -2.16
C GLU A 19 13.68 -9.61 -2.02
N HIS A 20 12.94 -9.23 -0.98
CA HIS A 20 11.53 -9.60 -0.85
C HIS A 20 10.67 -9.02 -1.98
N ASN A 21 10.91 -7.78 -2.39
CA ASN A 21 10.26 -7.20 -3.57
C ASN A 21 10.58 -7.99 -4.84
N ARG A 22 11.82 -8.41 -5.05
CA ARG A 22 12.21 -9.25 -6.20
C ARG A 22 11.49 -10.60 -6.15
N LEU A 23 11.47 -11.24 -4.99
CA LEU A 23 10.80 -12.53 -4.77
C LEU A 23 9.29 -12.44 -5.02
N TYR A 24 8.65 -11.37 -4.54
CA TYR A 24 7.22 -11.15 -4.72
C TYR A 24 6.89 -10.75 -6.16
N TYR A 25 7.45 -9.64 -6.67
CA TYR A 25 7.04 -9.05 -7.95
C TYR A 25 7.66 -9.70 -9.19
N VAL A 26 8.88 -10.26 -9.09
CA VAL A 26 9.59 -10.82 -10.26
C VAL A 26 9.50 -12.33 -10.30
N LEU A 27 9.68 -12.99 -9.16
CA LEU A 27 9.74 -14.45 -9.08
C LEU A 27 8.41 -15.10 -8.68
N ASN A 28 7.44 -14.33 -8.18
CA ASN A 28 6.16 -14.83 -7.66
C ASN A 28 6.36 -15.96 -6.62
N GLN A 29 7.36 -15.81 -5.76
CA GLN A 29 7.77 -16.76 -4.71
C GLN A 29 8.01 -16.02 -3.39
N PRO A 30 6.96 -15.46 -2.75
CA PRO A 30 7.12 -14.82 -1.45
C PRO A 30 7.60 -15.82 -0.40
N VAL A 31 8.58 -15.41 0.41
CA VAL A 31 9.20 -16.24 1.46
C VAL A 31 8.86 -15.77 2.87
N ILE A 32 8.25 -14.60 2.99
CA ILE A 32 7.73 -14.03 4.23
C ILE A 32 6.27 -13.61 4.02
N SER A 33 5.51 -13.53 5.11
CA SER A 33 4.15 -13.01 5.11
C SER A 33 4.14 -11.50 4.88
N ASP A 34 3.00 -10.97 4.42
CA ASP A 34 2.80 -9.52 4.25
C ASP A 34 3.04 -8.75 5.55
N PHE A 35 2.63 -9.33 6.69
CA PHE A 35 2.86 -8.75 8.01
C PHE A 35 4.35 -8.61 8.35
N GLU A 36 5.15 -9.64 8.07
CA GLU A 36 6.60 -9.59 8.29
C GLU A 36 7.27 -8.58 7.35
N TYR A 37 6.81 -8.51 6.09
CA TYR A 37 7.29 -7.52 5.12
C TYR A 37 6.99 -6.09 5.59
N ASP A 38 5.77 -5.83 6.03
CA ASP A 38 5.34 -4.52 6.52
C ASP A 38 6.14 -4.07 7.74
N LEU A 39 6.53 -4.99 8.64
CA LEU A 39 7.41 -4.67 9.77
C LEU A 39 8.80 -4.21 9.31
N LEU A 40 9.39 -4.86 8.30
CA LEU A 40 10.69 -4.48 7.75
C LEU A 40 10.64 -3.10 7.10
N VAL A 41 9.59 -2.84 6.31
CA VAL A 41 9.38 -1.53 5.67
C VAL A 41 9.16 -0.45 6.71
N HIS A 42 8.33 -0.70 7.73
CA HIS A 42 8.05 0.26 8.79
C HIS A 42 9.30 0.61 9.62
N GLU A 43 10.15 -0.38 9.92
CA GLU A 43 11.44 -0.14 10.58
C GLU A 43 12.34 0.76 9.70
N LEU A 44 12.44 0.46 8.41
CA LEU A 44 13.24 1.24 7.46
C LEU A 44 12.74 2.70 7.39
N GLU A 45 11.43 2.92 7.25
CA GLU A 45 10.84 4.26 7.25
C GLU A 45 11.12 5.01 8.55
N THR A 46 11.03 4.34 9.69
CA THR A 46 11.26 4.94 11.00
C THR A 46 12.72 5.39 11.14
N LEU A 47 13.67 4.59 10.65
CA LEU A 47 15.08 4.94 10.67
C LEU A 47 15.41 6.07 9.69
N GLU A 48 14.83 6.08 8.49
CA GLU A 48 15.04 7.17 7.52
C GLU A 48 14.43 8.50 7.97
N LYS A 49 13.27 8.46 8.67
CA LYS A 49 12.69 9.65 9.31
C LYS A 49 13.57 10.18 10.44
N ARG A 50 14.20 9.28 11.20
CA ARG A 50 15.08 9.63 12.33
C ARG A 50 16.46 10.12 11.90
N PHE A 51 16.96 9.65 10.76
CA PHE A 51 18.26 10.03 10.18
C PHE A 51 18.09 10.49 8.73
N PRO A 52 17.55 11.70 8.49
CA PRO A 52 17.25 12.21 7.15
C PRO A 52 18.45 12.22 6.21
N GLU A 53 19.67 12.38 6.73
CA GLU A 53 20.93 12.34 5.98
C GLU A 53 21.27 10.96 5.39
N LEU A 54 20.62 9.89 5.87
CA LEU A 54 20.77 8.52 5.37
C LEU A 54 19.64 8.13 4.42
N ALA A 55 18.58 8.94 4.29
CA ALA A 55 17.51 8.69 3.35
C ALA A 55 18.02 8.84 1.90
N SER A 56 17.65 7.91 1.03
CA SER A 56 18.08 7.87 -0.37
C SER A 56 16.85 7.80 -1.27
N ASP A 57 16.90 8.49 -2.41
CA ASP A 57 15.86 8.40 -3.45
C ASP A 57 15.73 6.98 -4.02
N ASP A 58 16.78 6.18 -3.93
CA ASP A 58 16.79 4.78 -4.35
C ASP A 58 16.20 3.80 -3.32
N SER A 59 15.78 4.30 -2.15
CA SER A 59 15.24 3.47 -1.07
C SER A 59 13.91 2.81 -1.49
N PRO A 60 13.66 1.53 -1.14
CA PRO A 60 12.40 0.86 -1.47
C PRO A 60 11.19 1.53 -0.81
N THR A 61 11.36 2.26 0.30
CA THR A 61 10.32 3.10 0.93
C THR A 61 9.88 4.29 0.05
N ARG A 62 10.72 4.70 -0.91
CA ARG A 62 10.43 5.78 -1.87
C ARG A 62 10.02 5.26 -3.25
N LYS A 63 10.34 4.00 -3.56
CA LYS A 63 9.95 3.35 -4.83
C LYS A 63 8.51 2.84 -4.73
N VAL A 64 7.55 3.75 -4.84
CA VAL A 64 6.14 3.39 -5.01
C VAL A 64 5.95 2.89 -6.44
N GLY A 65 5.96 1.57 -6.65
CA GLY A 65 5.70 0.95 -7.96
C GLY A 65 6.80 1.21 -8.98
N SER A 66 7.57 0.18 -9.33
CA SER A 66 8.54 0.26 -10.43
C SER A 66 7.81 0.33 -11.77
N ASP A 67 7.57 1.54 -12.27
CA ASP A 67 7.15 1.81 -13.66
C ASP A 67 8.26 1.38 -14.64
N LEU A 68 8.30 0.08 -14.93
CA LEU A 68 9.10 -0.50 -16.01
C LEU A 68 8.45 -0.31 -17.40
N ALA A 69 7.51 0.64 -17.53
CA ALA A 69 6.93 1.02 -18.82
C ALA A 69 6.89 2.54 -18.96
N ARG A 70 7.77 3.08 -19.81
CA ARG A 70 7.79 4.50 -20.20
C ARG A 70 6.56 4.96 -21.03
N GLU A 71 5.44 4.25 -21.03
CA GLU A 71 4.37 4.45 -22.04
C GLU A 71 2.91 4.43 -21.54
N PHE A 72 2.62 4.58 -20.24
CA PHE A 72 1.23 4.76 -19.80
C PHE A 72 0.87 6.24 -19.65
N VAL A 73 -0.10 6.68 -20.46
CA VAL A 73 -0.67 8.03 -20.35
C VAL A 73 -1.54 8.08 -19.10
N GLN A 74 -1.15 8.93 -18.15
CA GLN A 74 -1.88 9.17 -16.92
C GLN A 74 -3.24 9.83 -17.20
N TYR A 75 -4.29 9.31 -16.59
CA TYR A 75 -5.61 9.95 -16.60
C TYR A 75 -6.13 10.15 -15.19
N ARG A 76 -6.74 11.31 -14.97
CA ARG A 76 -7.46 11.58 -13.73
C ARG A 76 -8.67 10.67 -13.61
N HIS A 77 -8.81 10.04 -12.45
CA HIS A 77 -10.02 9.31 -12.08
C HIS A 77 -11.21 10.27 -12.00
N LYS A 78 -12.35 9.86 -12.57
CA LYS A 78 -13.60 10.64 -12.46
C LYS A 78 -14.03 10.81 -11.00
N TYR A 79 -13.85 9.75 -10.22
CA TYR A 79 -14.06 9.72 -8.77
C TYR A 79 -12.79 9.18 -8.11
N PRO A 80 -12.24 9.83 -7.07
CA PRO A 80 -11.06 9.31 -6.39
C PRO A 80 -11.28 7.89 -5.88
N MET A 81 -10.31 7.01 -6.10
CA MET A 81 -10.27 5.66 -5.55
C MET A 81 -9.75 5.72 -4.11
N LEU A 82 -10.65 5.69 -3.14
CA LEU A 82 -10.34 5.78 -1.72
C LEU A 82 -9.66 4.49 -1.22
N SER A 83 -8.81 4.64 -0.20
CA SER A 83 -8.31 3.53 0.60
C SER A 83 -9.24 3.26 1.77
N LEU A 84 -9.32 2.01 2.21
CA LEU A 84 -9.97 1.63 3.45
C LEU A 84 -8.97 1.74 4.62
N SER A 85 -9.49 2.04 5.81
CA SER A 85 -8.73 1.85 7.04
C SER A 85 -8.59 0.35 7.33
N ASN A 86 -7.42 -0.06 7.81
CA ASN A 86 -7.17 -1.44 8.26
C ASN A 86 -7.46 -1.58 9.76
N THR A 87 -7.72 -2.80 10.19
CA THR A 87 -7.80 -3.18 11.60
C THR A 87 -7.24 -4.59 11.76
N TYR A 88 -6.62 -4.85 12.91
CA TYR A 88 -5.98 -6.13 13.22
C TYR A 88 -6.44 -6.73 14.54
N SER A 89 -7.42 -6.13 15.21
CA SER A 89 -7.96 -6.62 16.48
C SER A 89 -9.48 -6.61 16.49
N GLU A 90 -10.06 -7.49 17.30
CA GLU A 90 -11.52 -7.58 17.44
C GLU A 90 -12.05 -6.31 18.13
N GLU A 91 -11.28 -5.75 19.06
CA GLU A 91 -11.62 -4.54 19.81
C GLU A 91 -11.76 -3.32 18.88
N GLU A 92 -10.82 -3.13 17.96
CA GLU A 92 -10.88 -2.05 16.97
C GLU A 92 -12.10 -2.21 16.02
N LEU A 93 -12.49 -3.44 15.71
CA LEU A 93 -13.69 -3.73 14.92
C LEU A 93 -14.97 -3.39 15.70
N TYR A 94 -15.05 -3.72 16.99
CA TYR A 94 -16.16 -3.31 17.86
C TYR A 94 -16.23 -1.79 18.00
N ASP A 95 -15.09 -1.12 18.13
CA ASP A 95 -15.00 0.35 18.17
C ASP A 95 -15.46 0.99 16.85
N PHE A 96 -15.11 0.40 15.71
CA PHE A 96 -15.66 0.79 14.41
C PHE A 96 -17.18 0.64 14.37
N ASN A 97 -17.72 -0.51 14.78
CA ASN A 97 -19.17 -0.75 14.82
C ASN A 97 -19.88 0.26 15.72
N ARG A 98 -19.37 0.53 16.93
CA ARG A 98 -19.93 1.52 17.86
C ARG A 98 -20.07 2.89 17.18
N ARG A 99 -18.99 3.41 16.59
CA ARG A 99 -18.99 4.70 15.90
C ARG A 99 -20.01 4.74 14.76
N VAL A 100 -20.12 3.67 13.97
CA VAL A 100 -21.09 3.60 12.87
C VAL A 100 -22.53 3.61 13.41
N THR A 101 -22.84 2.81 14.43
CA THR A 101 -24.19 2.75 15.02
C THR A 101 -24.61 4.07 15.69
N GLU A 102 -23.68 4.75 16.35
CA GLU A 102 -23.93 6.07 16.95
C GLU A 102 -24.25 7.12 15.89
N LEU A 103 -23.46 7.16 14.79
CA LEU A 103 -23.69 8.08 13.68
C LEU A 103 -24.97 7.78 12.89
N ALA A 104 -25.31 6.50 12.75
CA ALA A 104 -26.52 6.07 12.06
C ALA A 104 -27.79 6.20 12.92
N GLY A 105 -27.64 6.41 14.24
CA GLY A 105 -28.77 6.48 15.18
C GLY A 105 -29.45 5.14 15.47
N GLY A 106 -28.74 4.02 15.29
CA GLY A 106 -29.31 2.70 15.54
C GLY A 106 -28.58 1.53 14.88
N HIS A 107 -29.29 0.42 14.74
CA HIS A 107 -28.77 -0.82 14.16
C HIS A 107 -28.43 -0.66 12.67
N VAL A 108 -27.29 -1.20 12.26
CA VAL A 108 -26.83 -1.22 10.86
C VAL A 108 -26.60 -2.64 10.37
N GLN A 109 -26.66 -2.85 9.07
CA GLN A 109 -26.31 -4.12 8.43
C GLN A 109 -24.99 -3.98 7.68
N TYR A 110 -24.15 -5.00 7.74
CA TYR A 110 -22.86 -5.06 7.06
C TYR A 110 -22.90 -6.04 5.90
N VAL A 111 -22.17 -5.70 4.84
CA VAL A 111 -21.81 -6.61 3.77
C VAL A 111 -20.34 -6.96 3.94
N CYS A 112 -20.03 -8.25 4.07
CA CYS A 112 -18.66 -8.74 4.22
C CYS A 112 -18.22 -9.40 2.93
N GLU A 113 -17.14 -8.88 2.34
CA GLU A 113 -16.55 -9.39 1.11
C GLU A 113 -15.07 -9.77 1.37
N PRO A 114 -14.56 -10.85 0.76
CA PRO A 114 -13.13 -11.14 0.80
C PRO A 114 -12.32 -9.98 0.20
N LYS A 115 -11.28 -9.54 0.91
CA LYS A 115 -10.34 -8.56 0.36
C LYS A 115 -9.39 -9.28 -0.60
N PHE A 116 -9.58 -9.05 -1.90
CA PHE A 116 -8.62 -9.52 -2.89
C PHE A 116 -7.30 -8.77 -2.77
N ASP A 117 -6.20 -9.51 -2.73
CA ASP A 117 -4.86 -8.94 -2.84
C ASP A 117 -4.44 -8.88 -4.31
N GLY A 118 -4.41 -7.67 -4.86
CA GLY A 118 -4.19 -7.46 -6.29
C GLY A 118 -4.29 -6.00 -6.68
N ALA A 119 -4.17 -5.74 -7.98
CA ALA A 119 -4.21 -4.38 -8.51
C ALA A 119 -5.64 -3.85 -8.58
N SER A 120 -5.88 -2.72 -7.93
CA SER A 120 -7.15 -1.99 -8.04
C SER A 120 -7.27 -1.33 -9.41
N ILE A 121 -8.43 -1.49 -10.05
CA ILE A 121 -8.72 -0.94 -11.38
C ILE A 121 -10.05 -0.18 -11.41
N SER A 122 -10.15 0.81 -12.28
CA SER A 122 -11.37 1.57 -12.55
C SER A 122 -11.77 1.42 -14.01
N ILE A 123 -12.99 0.94 -14.26
CA ILE A 123 -13.48 0.65 -15.61
C ILE A 123 -14.67 1.55 -15.95
N THR A 124 -14.50 2.40 -16.95
CA THR A 124 -15.56 3.27 -17.46
C THR A 124 -16.20 2.65 -18.70
N TYR A 125 -17.53 2.52 -18.68
CA TYR A 125 -18.32 2.13 -19.84
C TYR A 125 -19.08 3.34 -20.41
N ARG A 126 -19.26 3.39 -21.73
CA ARG A 126 -20.14 4.35 -22.43
C ARG A 126 -21.02 3.58 -23.41
N ASN A 127 -22.33 3.79 -23.34
CA ASN A 127 -23.32 3.09 -24.18
C ASN A 127 -23.15 1.56 -24.14
N GLY A 128 -22.92 1.01 -22.95
CA GLY A 128 -22.69 -0.44 -22.75
C GLY A 128 -21.36 -0.98 -23.26
N ARG A 129 -20.47 -0.13 -23.80
CA ARG A 129 -19.15 -0.54 -24.31
C ARG A 129 -18.04 -0.05 -23.39
N LEU A 130 -17.01 -0.87 -23.21
CA LEU A 130 -15.79 -0.49 -22.50
C LEU A 130 -15.20 0.74 -23.17
N PHE A 131 -15.10 1.84 -22.42
CA PHE A 131 -14.51 3.09 -22.90
C PHE A 131 -13.08 3.26 -22.39
N ARG A 132 -12.81 2.88 -21.14
CA ARG A 132 -11.48 3.01 -20.53
C ARG A 132 -11.33 2.10 -19.31
N ALA A 133 -10.13 1.58 -19.09
CA ALA A 133 -9.70 0.99 -17.84
C ALA A 133 -8.45 1.73 -17.35
N LEU A 134 -8.40 2.07 -16.06
CA LEU A 134 -7.28 2.74 -15.40
C LEU A 134 -6.80 1.89 -14.23
N THR A 135 -5.51 1.97 -13.94
CA THR A 135 -4.98 1.47 -12.67
C THR A 135 -5.35 2.45 -11.56
N ARG A 136 -5.25 2.03 -10.28
CA ARG A 136 -5.48 2.97 -9.17
C ARG A 136 -4.49 4.15 -9.17
N GLY A 137 -3.22 3.90 -9.50
CA GLY A 137 -2.14 4.87 -9.33
C GLY A 137 -2.13 5.46 -7.92
N ASP A 138 -2.14 6.79 -7.80
CA ASP A 138 -2.19 7.50 -6.52
C ASP A 138 -3.60 7.61 -5.90
N GLY A 139 -4.61 7.06 -6.58
CA GLY A 139 -6.03 7.15 -6.21
C GLY A 139 -6.75 8.35 -6.82
N THR A 140 -6.03 9.35 -7.31
CA THR A 140 -6.57 10.50 -8.05
C THR A 140 -6.28 10.42 -9.56
N SER A 141 -5.16 9.81 -9.95
CA SER A 141 -4.77 9.49 -11.33
C SER A 141 -4.09 8.13 -11.39
N GLY A 142 -4.18 7.46 -12.53
CA GLY A 142 -3.49 6.19 -12.82
C GLY A 142 -3.67 5.75 -14.26
#